data_AF-A0A848DQY5-F1
#
_entry.id   AF-A0A848DQY5-F1
#
_cell.length_a   1.000
_cell.length_b   1.000
_cell.length_c   1.000
_cell.angle_alpha   90.00
_cell.angle_beta   90.00
_cell.angle_gamma   90.00
#
_symmetry.space_group_name_H-M   'P 1'
#
loop_
_entity.id
_entity.type
_entity.pdbx_description
1 polymer ?
#
loop_
_entity_poly.entity_id
_entity_poly.type
_entity_poly.pdbx_seq_one_letter_code
_entity_poly.pdbx_strand_id
1 'polypeptide(L)'
;MDGGAVTPEDLGGHTASDLGALLDAAPEAGLDLPCRSGDADLWFAESPAELEQAKALCGSCPVRAECLAGALNREEPWGVWGGEIFERGVVIPRKRPRGRPRKVDLEHDRAYAAAIA
;
A
#
# COMPACT_ATOMS: atom_id res chain seq x y z
N MET A 1 11.78 -8.85 40.94
CA MET A 1 10.65 -8.01 40.49
C MET A 1 11.33 -6.77 39.95
N ASP A 2 11.80 -6.86 38.72
CA ASP A 2 12.66 -5.84 38.14
C ASP A 2 11.91 -5.29 36.95
N GLY A 3 11.22 -4.18 37.20
CA GLY A 3 10.56 -3.39 36.17
C GLY A 3 11.62 -2.78 35.28
N GLY A 4 11.81 -3.36 34.10
CA GLY A 4 12.61 -2.76 33.04
C GLY A 4 11.93 -1.45 32.60
N ALA A 5 12.63 -0.34 32.78
CA ALA A 5 12.21 0.95 32.24
C ALA A 5 12.31 0.88 30.72
N VAL A 6 11.16 0.93 30.05
CA VAL A 6 11.10 1.14 28.59
C VAL A 6 11.72 2.48 28.27
N THR A 7 12.77 2.47 27.46
CA THR A 7 13.44 3.70 27.03
C THR A 7 12.69 4.30 25.83
N PRO A 8 12.73 5.62 25.59
CA PRO A 8 12.17 6.22 24.38
C PRO A 8 12.78 5.67 23.08
N GLU A 9 13.94 5.03 23.17
CA GLU A 9 14.69 4.41 22.09
C GLU A 9 14.03 3.07 21.67
N ASP A 10 13.45 2.34 22.63
CA ASP A 10 12.61 1.16 22.38
C ASP A 10 11.27 1.53 21.72
N LEU A 11 10.86 2.80 21.72
CA LEU A 11 9.63 3.24 21.04
C LEU A 11 9.86 3.62 19.56
N GLY A 12 11.10 3.51 19.07
CA GLY A 12 11.56 4.11 17.81
C GLY A 12 11.57 3.23 16.56
N GLY A 13 11.01 2.02 16.55
CA GLY A 13 11.27 1.06 15.47
C GLY A 13 10.18 0.06 15.09
N HIS A 14 8.90 0.32 15.37
CA HIS A 14 7.90 -0.75 15.40
C HIS A 14 6.93 -0.85 14.20
N THR A 15 6.87 0.09 13.25
CA THR A 15 5.75 0.09 12.27
C THR A 15 5.68 -1.14 11.36
N ALA A 16 6.82 -1.66 10.88
CA ALA A 16 6.83 -2.83 10.00
C ALA A 16 6.55 -4.15 10.73
N SER A 17 7.03 -4.29 11.98
CA SER A 17 6.76 -5.48 12.81
C SER A 17 5.34 -5.44 13.40
N ASP A 18 4.84 -4.26 13.74
CA ASP A 18 3.46 -4.03 14.16
C ASP A 18 2.48 -4.34 13.04
N LEU A 19 2.82 -4.02 11.78
CA LEU A 19 1.97 -4.33 10.64
C LEU A 19 1.74 -5.85 10.49
N GLY A 20 2.76 -6.68 10.70
CA GLY A 20 2.59 -8.14 10.68
C GLY A 20 1.58 -8.61 11.72
N ALA A 21 1.72 -8.14 12.96
CA ALA A 21 0.79 -8.45 14.05
C ALA A 21 -0.64 -7.93 13.78
N LEU A 22 -0.78 -6.72 13.24
CA LEU A 22 -2.06 -6.14 12.86
C LEU A 22 -2.76 -6.93 11.76
N LEU A 23 -2.01 -7.36 10.74
CA LEU A 23 -2.55 -8.14 9.63
C LEU A 23 -3.05 -9.51 10.10
N ASP A 24 -2.40 -10.13 11.08
CA ASP A 24 -2.81 -11.41 11.66
C ASP A 24 -3.98 -11.29 12.64
N ALA A 25 -4.05 -10.21 13.44
CA ALA A 25 -5.13 -10.00 14.38
C ALA A 25 -6.44 -9.52 13.72
N ALA A 26 -6.37 -8.80 12.60
CA ALA A 26 -7.55 -8.20 11.96
C ALA A 26 -8.63 -9.22 11.53
N PRO A 27 -8.31 -10.36 10.88
CA PRO A 27 -9.30 -11.38 10.56
C PRO A 27 -9.94 -12.01 11.80
N GLU A 28 -9.17 -12.20 12.88
CA GLU A 28 -9.69 -12.74 14.16
C GLU A 28 -10.67 -11.76 14.81
N ALA A 29 -10.47 -10.45 14.62
CA ALA A 29 -11.38 -9.39 15.03
C ALA A 29 -12.57 -9.20 14.07
N GLY A 30 -12.72 -10.03 13.03
CA GLY A 30 -13.79 -9.94 12.04
C GLY A 30 -13.66 -8.76 11.07
N LEU A 31 -12.46 -8.17 10.95
CA LEU A 31 -12.17 -7.12 9.98
C LEU A 31 -11.82 -7.74 8.62
N ASP A 32 -12.44 -7.23 7.57
CA ASP A 32 -12.12 -7.66 6.20
C ASP A 32 -10.82 -7.01 5.73
N LEU A 33 -9.90 -7.86 5.27
CA LEU A 33 -8.67 -7.47 4.61
C LEU A 33 -8.74 -8.00 3.17
N PRO A 34 -9.12 -7.16 2.19
CA PRO A 34 -9.30 -7.59 0.81
C PRO A 34 -8.08 -8.27 0.19
N CYS A 35 -6.88 -7.93 0.67
CA CYS A 35 -5.62 -8.54 0.25
C CYS A 35 -5.37 -9.95 0.81
N ARG A 36 -6.14 -10.37 1.82
CA ARG A 36 -6.09 -11.71 2.41
C ARG A 36 -7.33 -12.56 2.09
N SER A 37 -8.42 -11.94 1.63
CA SER A 37 -9.71 -12.61 1.37
C SER A 37 -9.98 -12.90 -0.13
N GLY A 38 -9.01 -12.69 -1.02
CA GLY A 38 -9.17 -12.86 -2.47
C GLY A 38 -7.92 -13.38 -3.20
N ASP A 39 -7.83 -13.11 -4.50
CA ASP A 39 -6.69 -13.48 -5.34
C ASP A 39 -5.47 -12.59 -5.01
N ALA A 40 -4.39 -13.22 -4.58
CA ALA A 40 -3.15 -12.53 -4.26
C ALA A 40 -2.46 -11.94 -5.50
N ASP A 41 -2.60 -12.57 -6.68
CA ASP A 41 -1.95 -12.12 -7.91
C ASP A 41 -2.46 -10.74 -8.36
N LEU A 42 -3.71 -10.40 -8.05
CA LEU A 42 -4.32 -9.10 -8.33
C LEU A 42 -3.51 -7.93 -7.74
N TRP A 43 -2.94 -8.11 -6.54
CA TRP A 43 -2.18 -7.07 -5.83
C TRP A 43 -0.79 -6.84 -6.41
N PHE A 44 -0.31 -7.75 -7.25
CA PHE A 44 1.00 -7.70 -7.91
C PHE A 44 0.89 -7.71 -9.44
N ALA A 45 -0.31 -7.46 -9.97
CA ALA A 45 -0.61 -7.55 -11.39
C ALA A 45 0.27 -6.60 -12.23
N GLU A 46 0.61 -7.04 -13.45
CA GLU A 46 1.31 -6.16 -14.39
C GLU A 46 0.38 -5.18 -15.09
N SER A 47 -0.90 -5.53 -15.23
CA SER A 47 -1.91 -4.74 -15.93
C SER A 47 -2.27 -3.48 -15.15
N PRO A 48 -2.26 -2.29 -15.80
CA PRO A 48 -2.77 -1.08 -15.18
C PRO A 48 -4.19 -1.20 -14.64
N ALA A 49 -5.08 -1.89 -15.36
CA ALA A 49 -6.49 -1.99 -14.95
C ALA A 49 -6.67 -2.84 -13.69
N GLU A 50 -5.90 -3.91 -13.55
CA GLU A 50 -5.94 -4.81 -12.39
C GLU A 50 -5.33 -4.12 -11.15
N LEU A 51 -4.26 -3.34 -11.33
CA LEU A 51 -3.70 -2.53 -10.25
C LEU A 51 -4.68 -1.46 -9.75
N GLU A 52 -5.41 -0.79 -10.65
CA GLU A 52 -6.47 0.15 -10.24
C GLU A 52 -7.61 -0.56 -9.51
N GLN A 53 -7.97 -1.78 -9.93
CA GLN A 53 -8.95 -2.60 -9.24
C GLN A 53 -8.49 -2.97 -7.82
N ALA A 54 -7.24 -3.43 -7.66
CA ALA A 54 -6.64 -3.71 -6.36
C ALA A 54 -6.62 -2.46 -5.47
N LYS A 55 -6.22 -1.31 -6.04
CA LYS A 55 -6.21 -0.01 -5.36
C LYS A 55 -7.59 0.34 -4.82
N ALA A 56 -8.63 0.19 -5.63
CA ALA A 56 -10.01 0.46 -5.24
C ALA A 56 -10.50 -0.47 -4.11
N LEU A 57 -10.17 -1.77 -4.18
CA LEU A 57 -10.51 -2.73 -3.12
C LEU A 57 -9.88 -2.34 -1.77
N CYS A 58 -8.69 -1.73 -1.78
CA CYS A 58 -8.02 -1.28 -0.57
C CYS A 58 -8.69 -0.06 0.10
N GLY A 59 -9.62 0.64 -0.58
CA GLY A 59 -10.16 1.93 -0.15
C GLY A 59 -10.79 1.93 1.25
N SER A 60 -11.46 0.83 1.63
CA SER A 60 -12.11 0.65 2.94
C SER A 60 -11.31 -0.19 3.92
N CYS A 61 -10.06 -0.55 3.60
CA CYS A 61 -9.22 -1.39 4.46
C CYS A 61 -8.87 -0.66 5.78
N PRO A 62 -9.07 -1.28 6.95
CA PRO A 62 -8.85 -0.61 8.24
C PRO A 62 -7.38 -0.35 8.58
N VAL A 63 -6.44 -1.10 7.98
CA VAL A 63 -4.98 -1.00 8.23
C VAL A 63 -4.24 -0.27 7.11
N ARG A 64 -4.94 0.55 6.33
CA ARG A 64 -4.42 1.13 5.09
C ARG A 64 -3.18 2.01 5.35
N ALA A 65 -3.21 2.81 6.41
CA ALA A 65 -2.12 3.73 6.74
C ALA A 65 -0.85 2.99 7.18
N GLU A 66 -1.00 1.99 8.05
CA GLU A 66 0.08 1.15 8.56
C GLU A 66 0.66 0.29 7.43
N CYS A 67 -0.20 -0.23 6.55
CA CYS A 67 0.21 -0.99 5.37
C CYS A 67 1.07 -0.13 4.42
N LEU A 68 0.64 1.10 4.15
CA LEU A 68 1.42 2.05 3.33
C LEU A 68 2.76 2.39 3.99
N ALA A 69 2.75 2.71 5.29
CA ALA A 69 3.97 3.03 6.02
C ALA A 69 4.96 1.85 6.02
N GLY A 70 4.48 0.63 6.22
CA GLY A 70 5.30 -0.58 6.15
C GLY A 70 5.89 -0.81 4.75
N ALA A 71 5.12 -0.60 3.69
CA ALA A 71 5.60 -0.75 2.32
C ALA A 71 6.66 0.30 1.94
N LEU A 72 6.48 1.56 2.36
CA LEU A 72 7.47 2.61 2.19
C LEU A 72 8.78 2.28 2.93
N ASN A 73 8.69 1.79 4.16
CA ASN A 73 9.85 1.42 4.96
C ASN A 73 10.65 0.24 4.37
N ARG A 74 9.96 -0.69 3.68
CA ARG A 74 10.59 -1.83 3.00
C ARG A 74 11.01 -1.53 1.56
N GLU A 75 10.73 -0.32 1.09
CA GLU A 75 11.01 0.10 -0.29
C GLU A 75 10.39 -0.88 -1.30
N GLU A 76 9.14 -1.29 -1.06
CA GLU A 76 8.45 -2.30 -1.87
C GLU A 76 8.54 -1.96 -3.37
N PRO A 77 9.13 -2.84 -4.20
CA PRO A 77 9.51 -2.44 -5.55
C PRO A 77 8.32 -2.40 -6.52
N TRP A 78 7.23 -3.10 -6.21
CA TRP A 78 6.01 -3.13 -7.03
C TRP A 78 4.77 -3.59 -6.23
N GLY A 79 3.60 -3.38 -6.82
CA GLY A 79 2.31 -3.88 -6.34
C GLY A 79 1.43 -2.80 -5.71
N VAL A 80 0.29 -3.20 -5.16
CA VAL A 80 -0.62 -2.32 -4.42
C VAL A 80 -0.45 -2.51 -2.93
N TRP A 81 -0.11 -1.43 -2.23
CA TRP A 81 0.12 -1.41 -0.79
C TRP A 81 -0.55 -0.20 -0.16
N GLY A 82 -1.34 -0.43 0.89
CA GLY A 82 -2.03 0.66 1.59
C GLY A 82 -2.86 1.57 0.67
N GLY A 83 -3.44 1.01 -0.39
CA GLY A 83 -4.25 1.74 -1.37
C GLY A 83 -3.43 2.62 -2.31
N GLU A 84 -2.14 2.37 -2.46
CA GLU A 84 -1.28 3.04 -3.43
C GLU A 84 -0.56 2.04 -4.33
N ILE A 85 -0.26 2.46 -5.56
CA ILE A 85 0.47 1.63 -6.54
C ILE A 85 1.96 1.97 -6.43
N PHE A 86 2.78 0.94 -6.31
CA PHE A 86 4.23 1.03 -6.33
C PHE A 86 4.76 0.58 -7.69
N GLU A 87 5.68 1.36 -8.26
CA GLU A 87 6.51 0.95 -9.39
C GLU A 87 7.94 1.41 -9.14
N ARG A 88 8.90 0.49 -9.15
CA ARG A 88 10.32 0.79 -8.89
C ARG A 88 10.55 1.50 -7.56
N GLY A 89 9.82 1.09 -6.52
CA GLY A 89 9.95 1.65 -5.17
C GLY A 89 9.30 3.02 -4.97
N VAL A 90 8.66 3.59 -6.00
CA VAL A 90 7.96 4.88 -5.89
C VAL A 90 6.46 4.69 -5.98
N VAL A 91 5.74 5.48 -5.18
CA VAL A 91 4.28 5.59 -5.28
C VAL A 91 3.92 6.34 -6.54
N ILE A 92 3.04 5.76 -7.36
CA ILE A 92 2.50 6.36 -8.57
C ILE A 92 0.97 6.42 -8.49
N PRO A 93 0.33 7.44 -9.10
CA PRO A 93 -1.12 7.50 -9.19
C PRO A 93 -1.75 6.26 -9.80
N ARG A 94 -1.14 5.83 -10.91
CA ARG A 94 -1.57 4.75 -11.79
C ARG A 94 -0.38 4.26 -12.61
N LYS A 95 -0.39 2.98 -13.00
CA LYS A 95 0.60 2.43 -13.92
C LYS A 95 0.31 2.87 -15.35
N ARG A 96 1.33 3.36 -16.07
CA ARG A 96 1.18 3.69 -17.50
C ARG A 96 1.31 2.41 -18.35
N PRO A 97 0.47 2.24 -19.39
CA PRO A 97 0.71 1.20 -20.39
C PRO A 97 2.10 1.35 -21.02
N ARG A 98 2.69 0.22 -21.44
CA ARG A 98 3.99 0.23 -22.14
C ARG A 98 3.87 1.01 -23.47
N GLY A 99 4.96 1.67 -23.86
CA GLY A 99 5.07 2.42 -25.11
C GLY A 99 4.96 3.93 -24.93
N ARG A 100 4.80 4.66 -26.05
CA ARG A 100 4.69 6.12 -26.03
C ARG A 100 3.38 6.53 -25.33
N PRO A 101 3.41 7.41 -24.31
CA PRO A 101 2.20 7.90 -23.66
C PRO A 101 1.26 8.54 -24.68
N ARG A 102 -0.04 8.20 -24.60
CA ARG A 102 -1.05 8.88 -25.40
C ARG A 102 -1.33 10.25 -24.78
N LYS A 103 -1.92 11.15 -25.58
CA LYS A 103 -2.32 12.48 -25.09
C LYS A 103 -3.22 12.39 -23.85
N VAL A 104 -4.19 11.48 -23.87
CA VAL A 104 -5.13 11.25 -22.76
C VAL A 104 -4.42 10.81 -21.47
N ASP A 105 -3.35 10.02 -21.59
CA ASP A 105 -2.58 9.57 -20.43
C ASP A 105 -1.84 10.76 -19.79
N LEU A 106 -1.28 11.66 -20.61
CA LEU A 106 -0.59 12.85 -20.14
C LEU A 106 -1.55 13.86 -19.50
N GLU A 107 -2.76 14.02 -20.05
CA GLU A 107 -3.80 14.88 -19.49
C GLU A 107 -4.28 14.37 -18.14
N HIS A 108 -4.50 13.07 -18.01
CA HIS A 108 -4.86 12.45 -16.75
C HIS A 108 -3.79 12.67 -15.67
N ASP A 109 -2.52 12.47 -16.00
CA ASP A 109 -1.45 12.61 -15.00
C ASP A 109 -1.22 14.06 -14.57
N ARG A 110 -1.45 15.01 -15.49
CA ARG A 110 -1.46 16.44 -15.14
C ARG A 110 -2.63 16.77 -14.21
N ALA A 111 -3.81 16.22 -14.46
CA ALA A 111 -4.98 16.42 -13.61
C ALA A 111 -4.75 15.84 -12.21
N TYR A 112 -4.18 14.65 -12.12
CA TYR A 112 -3.80 14.06 -10.84
C TYR A 112 -2.77 14.94 -10.12
N ALA A 113 -1.66 15.30 -10.76
CA ALA A 113 -0.63 16.16 -10.17
C ALA A 113 -1.18 17.51 -9.67
N ALA A 114 -2.17 18.09 -10.37
CA ALA A 114 -2.83 19.32 -9.95
C ALA A 114 -3.80 19.13 -8.77
N ALA A 115 -4.32 17.92 -8.53
CA ALA A 115 -5.24 17.63 -7.43
C ALA A 115 -4.54 17.33 -6.09
N ILE A 116 -3.27 16.92 -6.14
CA ILE A 116 -2.42 16.64 -4.96
C ILE A 116 -1.45 17.79 -4.61
N ALA A 117 -1.39 18.85 -5.42
CA ALA A 117 -0.58 20.04 -5.18
C ALA A 117 -1.39 21.13 -4.45
#